data_AF-A0A4U0UHX8-F1
#
_entry.id   AF-A0A4U0UHX8-F1
#
_cell.length_a   1.000
_cell.length_b   1.000
_cell.length_c   1.000
_cell.angle_alpha   90.00
_cell.angle_beta   90.00
_cell.angle_gamma   90.00
#
_symmetry.space_group_name_H-M   'P 1'
#
loop_
_entity.id
_entity.type
_entity.pdbx_description
1 polymer ?
#
loop_
_entity_poly.entity_id
_entity_poly.type
_entity_poly.pdbx_seq_one_letter_code
_entity_poly.pdbx_strand_id
1 'polypeptide(L)'
;MSSECERVFSGTAKIITLDVDVKKAEMTASVAAAEAKANAAAVADIGAIRVDSGRISRVEWTEMYIHARAKAITANSILGGWRGAGLVPLSPMTVLEKLPSRSATTDSPPHTPLEQPDLDLSLLHSSPPDGTELREANALLNSTLESTKEVPCSVQRYTERMTRFAESKHSENVTSRKQVEEQEKLLDMRKARKKGKRIALKGRFVFSTEEVLETAKEAEAKLSSKKPRGRP
;
A
#
# COMPACT_ATOMS: atom_id res chain seq x y z
N MET A 1 -4.98 61.29 7.00
CA MET A 1 -4.33 60.62 5.86
C MET A 1 -3.50 59.38 6.22
N SER A 2 -3.28 59.02 7.50
CA SER A 2 -2.50 57.81 7.86
C SER A 2 -3.27 56.48 7.88
N SER A 3 -4.61 56.48 7.98
CA SER A 3 -5.41 55.25 8.19
C SER A 3 -5.65 54.40 6.93
N GLU A 4 -5.59 55.00 5.73
CA GLU A 4 -5.77 54.26 4.47
C GLU A 4 -4.49 53.59 4.00
N CYS A 5 -3.33 54.21 4.23
CA CYS A 5 -2.05 53.65 3.82
C CYS A 5 -1.76 52.34 4.59
N GLU A 6 -2.00 52.32 5.89
CA GLU A 6 -1.76 51.15 6.76
C GLU A 6 -2.70 49.96 6.45
N ARG A 7 -3.94 50.25 6.01
CA ARG A 7 -4.89 49.22 5.55
C ARG A 7 -4.47 48.56 4.24
N VAL A 8 -3.90 49.32 3.30
CA VAL A 8 -3.42 48.78 2.02
C VAL A 8 -2.19 47.89 2.21
N PHE A 9 -1.26 48.27 3.09
CA PHE A 9 -0.09 47.46 3.43
C PHE A 9 -0.48 46.19 4.23
N SER A 10 -1.44 46.28 5.15
CA SER A 10 -1.95 45.11 5.88
C SER A 10 -2.68 44.12 4.98
N GLY A 11 -3.48 44.61 4.02
CA GLY A 11 -4.21 43.79 3.07
C GLY A 11 -3.29 43.05 2.09
N THR A 12 -2.29 43.73 1.54
CA THR A 12 -1.31 43.11 0.62
C THR A 12 -0.42 42.08 1.32
N ALA A 13 0.03 42.36 2.55
CA ALA A 13 0.78 41.38 3.35
C ALA A 13 -0.06 40.13 3.68
N LYS A 14 -1.35 40.30 4.01
CA LYS A 14 -2.27 39.17 4.24
C LYS A 14 -2.49 38.34 2.97
N ILE A 15 -2.67 38.97 1.81
CA ILE A 15 -2.85 38.27 0.53
C ILE A 15 -1.61 37.43 0.17
N ILE A 16 -0.40 38.00 0.32
CA ILE A 16 0.85 37.27 0.04
C ILE A 16 1.03 36.08 1.00
N THR A 17 0.65 36.24 2.27
CA THR A 17 0.75 35.16 3.26
C THR A 17 -0.21 34.02 2.93
N LEU A 18 -1.46 34.35 2.57
CA LEU A 18 -2.46 33.37 2.15
C LEU A 18 -2.03 32.62 0.88
N ASP A 19 -1.45 33.29 -0.12
CA ASP A 19 -0.95 32.64 -1.34
C ASP A 19 0.23 31.69 -1.07
N VAL A 20 1.10 32.01 -0.10
CA VAL A 20 2.19 31.14 0.32
C VAL A 20 1.66 29.91 1.05
N ASP A 21 0.66 30.08 1.93
CA ASP A 21 0.05 28.97 2.66
C ASP A 21 -0.75 28.04 1.74
N VAL A 22 -1.45 28.58 0.74
CA VAL A 22 -2.15 27.79 -0.29
C VAL A 22 -1.16 26.97 -1.12
N LYS A 23 -0.07 27.59 -1.62
CA LYS A 23 0.96 26.86 -2.37
C LYS A 23 1.67 25.80 -1.53
N LYS A 24 1.88 26.08 -0.24
CA LYS A 24 2.44 25.11 0.71
C LYS A 24 1.49 23.92 0.91
N ALA A 25 0.18 24.17 1.02
CA ALA A 25 -0.83 23.13 1.14
C ALA A 25 -0.96 22.29 -0.16
N GLU A 26 -0.86 22.90 -1.34
CA GLU A 26 -0.84 22.18 -2.61
C GLU A 26 0.41 21.29 -2.75
N MET A 27 1.58 21.81 -2.34
CA MET A 27 2.83 21.05 -2.39
C MET A 27 2.80 19.88 -1.42
N THR A 28 2.31 20.05 -0.18
CA THR A 28 2.17 18.96 0.79
C THR A 28 1.15 17.91 0.32
N ALA A 29 0.04 18.33 -0.28
CA ALA A 29 -0.93 17.41 -0.89
C ALA A 29 -0.31 16.61 -2.05
N SER A 30 0.51 17.25 -2.91
CA SER A 30 1.20 16.54 -4.00
C SER A 30 2.22 15.52 -3.48
N VAL A 31 2.93 15.85 -2.40
CA VAL A 31 3.93 14.97 -1.77
C VAL A 31 3.22 13.79 -1.11
N ALA A 32 2.12 14.03 -0.39
CA ALA A 32 1.29 12.98 0.21
C ALA A 32 0.69 12.05 -0.86
N ALA A 33 0.22 12.59 -1.99
CA ALA A 33 -0.27 11.80 -3.11
C ALA A 33 0.84 10.97 -3.77
N ALA A 34 2.04 11.52 -3.92
CA ALA A 34 3.21 10.80 -4.44
C ALA A 34 3.65 9.68 -3.49
N GLU A 35 3.62 9.93 -2.18
CA GLU A 35 3.95 8.95 -1.14
C GLU A 35 2.91 7.83 -1.05
N ALA A 36 1.61 8.16 -1.13
CA ALA A 36 0.54 7.17 -1.22
C ALA A 36 0.67 6.29 -2.46
N LYS A 37 1.02 6.89 -3.62
CA LYS A 37 1.26 6.15 -4.87
C LYS A 37 2.49 5.24 -4.79
N ALA A 38 3.57 5.70 -4.15
CA ALA A 38 4.77 4.90 -3.90
C ALA A 38 4.51 3.75 -2.91
N ASN A 39 3.66 3.98 -1.89
CA ASN A 39 3.25 2.97 -0.94
C ASN A 39 2.35 1.90 -1.58
N ALA A 40 1.40 2.29 -2.43
CA ALA A 40 0.57 1.36 -3.19
C ALA A 40 1.39 0.47 -4.14
N ALA A 41 2.39 1.05 -4.83
CA ALA A 41 3.31 0.30 -5.70
C ALA A 41 4.16 -0.71 -4.91
N ALA A 42 4.66 -0.34 -3.73
CA ALA A 42 5.46 -1.24 -2.89
C ALA A 42 4.65 -2.43 -2.33
N VAL A 43 3.35 -2.23 -2.07
CA VAL A 43 2.46 -3.31 -1.63
C VAL A 43 2.20 -4.32 -2.77
N ALA A 44 2.14 -3.84 -4.01
CA ALA A 44 2.03 -4.67 -5.22
C ALA A 44 3.35 -5.39 -5.58
N ASP A 45 4.50 -4.93 -5.09
CA ASP A 45 5.78 -5.62 -5.28
C ASP A 45 5.93 -6.83 -4.34
N ILE A 46 5.42 -6.72 -3.10
CA ILE A 46 5.49 -7.80 -2.10
C ILE A 46 4.50 -8.93 -2.44
N GLY A 47 3.32 -8.60 -2.98
CA GLY A 47 2.37 -9.62 -3.42
C GLY A 47 2.82 -10.36 -4.68
N ALA A 48 3.52 -9.70 -5.61
CA ALA A 48 4.14 -10.34 -6.78
C ALA A 48 5.14 -11.46 -6.43
N ILE A 49 5.93 -11.30 -5.35
CA ILE A 49 6.87 -12.33 -4.85
C ILE A 49 6.13 -13.56 -4.29
N ARG A 50 4.92 -13.37 -3.75
CA ARG A 50 4.11 -14.45 -3.16
C ARG A 50 3.39 -15.30 -4.20
N VAL A 51 3.19 -14.79 -5.41
CA VAL A 51 2.30 -15.39 -6.41
C VAL A 51 3.02 -16.26 -7.45
N ASP A 52 4.26 -15.91 -7.82
CA ASP A 52 5.02 -16.63 -8.86
C ASP A 52 6.43 -16.96 -8.36
N SER A 53 6.53 -17.83 -7.35
CA SER A 53 7.81 -18.21 -6.72
C SER A 53 8.82 -18.89 -7.68
N GLY A 54 8.45 -19.16 -8.93
CA GLY A 54 9.29 -19.90 -9.88
C GLY A 54 9.71 -19.16 -11.15
N ARG A 55 9.09 -18.04 -11.55
CA ARG A 55 9.32 -17.44 -12.90
C ARG A 55 9.22 -15.91 -12.95
N ILE A 56 9.81 -15.21 -11.99
CA ILE A 56 10.02 -13.76 -12.12
C ILE A 56 11.03 -13.52 -13.25
N SER A 57 10.65 -12.72 -14.26
CA SER A 57 11.58 -12.38 -15.34
C SER A 57 12.69 -11.44 -14.84
N ARG A 58 13.89 -11.48 -15.43
CA ARG A 58 15.01 -10.59 -15.03
C ARG A 58 14.62 -9.10 -15.07
N VAL A 59 13.78 -8.70 -16.03
CA VAL A 59 13.31 -7.31 -16.16
C VAL A 59 12.40 -6.95 -15.00
N GLU A 60 11.41 -7.79 -14.70
CA GLU A 60 10.49 -7.63 -13.57
C GLU A 60 11.23 -7.59 -12.24
N TRP A 61 12.17 -8.51 -12.00
CA TRP A 61 13.02 -8.49 -10.82
C TRP A 61 13.82 -7.19 -10.69
N THR A 62 14.38 -6.69 -11.79
CA THR A 62 15.20 -5.47 -11.76
C THR A 62 14.35 -4.25 -11.46
N GLU A 63 13.15 -4.15 -12.04
CA GLU A 63 12.20 -3.08 -11.75
C GLU A 63 11.77 -3.12 -10.28
N MET A 64 11.38 -4.29 -9.76
CA MET A 64 11.02 -4.45 -8.35
C MET A 64 12.19 -4.08 -7.43
N TYR A 65 13.39 -4.56 -7.73
CA TYR A 65 14.60 -4.22 -6.95
C TYR A 65 14.89 -2.72 -6.94
N ILE A 66 14.69 -2.01 -8.04
CA ILE A 66 14.87 -0.55 -8.10
C ILE A 66 13.88 0.18 -7.19
N HIS A 67 12.63 -0.27 -7.11
CA HIS A 67 11.61 0.34 -6.24
C HIS A 67 11.87 -0.02 -4.78
N ALA A 68 12.10 -1.30 -4.49
CA ALA A 68 12.39 -1.80 -3.16
C ALA A 68 13.64 -1.14 -2.56
N ARG A 69 14.74 -1.00 -3.32
CA ARG A 69 15.97 -0.35 -2.82
C ARG A 69 15.75 1.12 -2.50
N ALA A 70 14.97 1.84 -3.31
CA ALA A 70 14.71 3.26 -3.09
C ALA A 70 13.90 3.49 -1.81
N LYS A 71 13.02 2.55 -1.48
CA LYS A 71 12.23 2.56 -0.25
C LYS A 71 13.03 2.10 0.98
N ALA A 72 13.87 1.07 0.82
CA ALA A 72 14.63 0.48 1.92
C ALA A 72 15.85 1.33 2.31
N ILE A 73 16.55 1.92 1.33
CA ILE A 73 17.78 2.69 1.54
C ILE A 73 17.41 4.17 1.63
N THR A 74 16.94 4.57 2.81
CA THR A 74 16.70 5.97 3.18
C THR A 74 17.57 6.35 4.37
N ALA A 75 17.90 7.64 4.52
CA ALA A 75 18.68 8.11 5.67
C ALA A 75 18.03 7.70 7.00
N ASN A 76 16.70 7.76 7.08
CA ASN A 76 15.95 7.36 8.26
C ASN A 76 16.00 5.85 8.51
N SER A 77 15.97 5.02 7.47
CA SER A 77 16.12 3.57 7.58
C SER A 77 17.53 3.18 8.04
N ILE A 78 18.57 3.82 7.49
CA ILE A 78 19.96 3.60 7.88
C ILE A 78 20.20 4.04 9.34
N LEU A 79 19.79 5.27 9.68
CA LEU A 79 19.92 5.79 11.05
C LEU A 79 19.05 5.02 12.04
N GLY A 80 17.87 4.56 11.60
CA GLY A 80 17.00 3.68 12.38
C GLY A 80 17.67 2.33 12.65
N GLY A 81 18.33 1.75 11.65
CA GLY A 81 19.15 0.55 11.78
C GLY A 81 20.31 0.74 12.75
N TRP A 82 21.00 1.89 12.70
CA TRP A 82 22.10 2.20 13.61
C TRP A 82 21.62 2.47 15.04
N ARG A 83 20.49 3.15 15.23
CA ARG A 83 19.83 3.29 16.53
C ARG A 83 19.42 1.94 17.09
N GLY A 84 18.81 1.10 16.24
CA GLY A 84 18.45 -0.26 16.58
C GLY A 84 19.66 -1.09 16.99
N ALA A 85 20.79 -0.97 16.29
CA ALA A 85 22.03 -1.65 16.65
C ALA A 85 22.74 -1.04 17.88
N GLY A 86 22.29 0.11 18.39
CA GLY A 86 22.97 0.81 19.49
C GLY A 86 24.28 1.49 19.08
N LEU A 87 24.46 1.78 17.79
CA LEU A 87 25.67 2.41 17.26
C LEU A 87 25.58 3.94 17.28
N VAL A 88 24.36 4.50 17.18
CA VAL A 88 24.14 5.95 17.15
C VAL A 88 22.90 6.34 17.95
N PRO A 89 23.04 7.07 19.08
CA PRO A 89 24.29 7.27 19.82
C PRO A 89 24.84 5.92 20.33
N LEU A 90 26.15 5.80 20.50
CA LEU A 90 26.76 4.53 20.92
C LEU A 90 26.24 4.13 22.31
N SER A 91 25.49 3.03 22.36
CA SER A 91 24.95 2.42 23.57
C SER A 91 25.50 0.99 23.70
N PRO A 92 26.62 0.80 24.42
CA PRO A 92 27.30 -0.49 24.54
C PRO A 92 26.39 -1.60 25.06
N MET A 93 25.46 -1.29 25.97
CA MET A 93 24.52 -2.25 26.55
C MET A 93 23.59 -2.88 25.51
N THR A 94 23.02 -2.07 24.59
CA THR A 94 22.13 -2.58 23.55
C THR A 94 22.87 -3.38 22.48
N VAL A 95 24.15 -3.04 22.23
CA VAL A 95 25.02 -3.83 21.34
C VAL A 95 25.24 -5.22 21.95
N LEU A 96 25.51 -5.29 23.26
CA LEU A 96 25.72 -6.55 23.97
C LEU A 96 24.44 -7.40 24.10
N GLU A 97 23.29 -6.76 24.31
CA GLU A 97 21.97 -7.42 24.38
C GLU A 97 21.53 -8.05 23.05
N LYS A 98 21.93 -7.44 21.93
CA LYS A 98 21.60 -7.91 20.57
C LYS A 98 22.58 -8.93 19.99
N LEU A 99 23.62 -9.28 20.74
CA LEU A 99 24.41 -10.47 20.43
C LEU A 99 23.52 -11.72 20.60
N PRO A 100 23.70 -12.78 19.79
CA PRO A 100 22.78 -13.91 19.78
C PRO A 100 22.71 -14.60 21.16
N SER A 101 21.65 -14.29 21.90
CA SER A 101 21.22 -15.02 23.08
C SER A 101 19.71 -15.28 22.93
N ARG A 102 19.33 -16.53 23.23
CA ARG A 102 18.03 -17.15 22.95
C ARG A 102 16.86 -16.31 23.49
N SER A 103 15.92 -15.99 22.60
CA SER A 103 14.84 -14.99 22.76
C SER A 103 13.77 -15.32 23.80
N ALA A 104 13.23 -14.27 24.42
CA ALA A 104 11.90 -14.26 25.04
C ALA A 104 11.07 -13.07 24.47
N THR A 105 9.81 -13.36 24.19
CA THR A 105 8.78 -12.52 23.56
C THR A 105 8.24 -11.45 24.53
N THR A 106 7.74 -10.31 24.02
CA THR A 106 7.10 -9.25 24.83
C THR A 106 5.74 -8.86 24.24
N ASP A 107 4.72 -8.82 25.11
CA ASP A 107 3.32 -8.45 24.87
C ASP A 107 3.07 -6.93 24.94
N SER A 108 1.96 -6.48 24.33
CA SER A 108 1.49 -5.07 24.29
C SER A 108 0.31 -4.81 25.26
N PRO A 109 0.07 -3.55 25.70
CA PRO A 109 -0.91 -3.21 26.75
C PRO A 109 -2.36 -2.99 26.23
N PRO A 110 -3.38 -3.00 27.12
CA PRO A 110 -4.79 -2.97 26.74
C PRO A 110 -5.32 -1.54 26.54
N HIS A 111 -6.25 -1.38 25.59
CA HIS A 111 -6.96 -0.14 25.27
C HIS A 111 -8.36 -0.13 25.90
N THR A 112 -8.81 1.03 26.39
CA THR A 112 -10.11 1.28 27.01
C THR A 112 -11.23 1.49 25.96
N PRO A 113 -12.49 1.01 26.18
CA PRO A 113 -13.61 1.26 25.26
C PRO A 113 -14.51 2.46 25.66
N LEU A 114 -15.08 3.10 24.64
CA LEU A 114 -16.12 4.16 24.68
C LEU A 114 -17.51 3.56 24.34
N GLU A 115 -18.56 4.32 24.68
CA GLU A 115 -19.99 3.98 24.80
C GLU A 115 -20.65 3.23 23.62
N GLN A 116 -21.71 2.47 23.96
CA GLN A 116 -22.41 1.50 23.11
C GLN A 116 -23.46 2.13 22.17
N PRO A 117 -23.38 1.92 20.85
CA PRO A 117 -24.54 2.03 19.96
C PRO A 117 -25.29 0.69 19.85
N ASP A 118 -26.56 0.78 19.50
CA ASP A 118 -27.46 -0.34 19.21
C ASP A 118 -27.00 -1.13 17.96
N LEU A 119 -27.35 -2.41 17.85
CA LEU A 119 -26.78 -3.33 16.85
C LEU A 119 -27.29 -3.03 15.42
N ASP A 120 -26.46 -2.38 14.59
CA ASP A 120 -26.78 -2.13 13.18
C ASP A 120 -26.49 -3.37 12.30
N LEU A 121 -27.52 -3.86 11.61
CA LEU A 121 -27.46 -5.03 10.72
C LEU A 121 -27.10 -4.66 9.27
N SER A 122 -26.93 -3.37 8.96
CA SER A 122 -26.55 -2.87 7.63
C SER A 122 -25.27 -3.52 7.07
N LEU A 123 -24.36 -3.94 7.95
CA LEU A 123 -23.10 -4.62 7.65
C LEU A 123 -23.27 -5.93 6.89
N LEU A 124 -24.40 -6.62 7.05
CA LEU A 124 -24.65 -7.88 6.36
C LEU A 124 -25.01 -7.69 4.88
N HIS A 125 -25.24 -6.45 4.45
CA HIS A 125 -25.67 -6.11 3.10
C HIS A 125 -24.55 -5.59 2.19
N SER A 126 -23.38 -5.23 2.72
CA SER A 126 -22.23 -4.77 1.95
C SER A 126 -21.27 -5.92 1.58
N SER A 127 -20.76 -5.94 0.34
CA SER A 127 -19.79 -6.94 -0.15
C SER A 127 -18.56 -6.27 -0.77
N PRO A 128 -17.38 -6.32 -0.14
CA PRO A 128 -17.12 -6.85 1.20
C PRO A 128 -17.58 -5.87 2.29
N PRO A 129 -18.01 -6.36 3.47
CA PRO A 129 -18.31 -5.49 4.61
C PRO A 129 -17.05 -4.78 5.08
N ASP A 130 -17.19 -3.60 5.68
CA ASP A 130 -16.02 -2.93 6.25
C ASP A 130 -15.49 -3.74 7.44
N GLY A 131 -14.20 -4.04 7.42
CA GLY A 131 -13.58 -4.95 8.39
C GLY A 131 -13.52 -4.37 9.80
N THR A 132 -13.56 -3.04 9.92
CA THR A 132 -13.68 -2.31 11.18
C THR A 132 -15.08 -2.44 11.74
N GLU A 133 -16.11 -2.16 10.93
CA GLU A 133 -17.50 -2.29 11.33
C GLU A 133 -17.86 -3.74 11.76
N LEU A 134 -17.33 -4.76 11.06
CA LEU A 134 -17.55 -6.17 11.43
C LEU A 134 -16.98 -6.53 12.81
N ARG A 135 -15.81 -5.99 13.17
CA ARG A 135 -15.21 -6.21 14.50
C ARG A 135 -15.99 -5.49 15.59
N GLU A 136 -16.46 -4.28 15.30
CA GLU A 136 -17.29 -3.50 16.22
C GLU A 136 -18.61 -4.22 16.52
N ALA A 137 -19.30 -4.71 15.48
CA ALA A 137 -20.54 -5.46 15.65
C ALA A 137 -20.35 -6.79 16.40
N ASN A 138 -19.27 -7.52 16.13
CA ASN A 138 -18.94 -8.75 16.87
C ASN A 138 -18.60 -8.46 18.34
N ALA A 139 -17.90 -7.36 18.62
CA ALA A 139 -17.60 -6.94 20.00
C ALA A 139 -18.88 -6.57 20.76
N LEU A 140 -19.80 -5.85 20.10
CA LEU A 140 -21.11 -5.53 20.68
C LEU A 140 -21.93 -6.79 20.97
N LEU A 141 -22.01 -7.73 20.02
CA LEU A 141 -22.70 -9.01 20.20
C LEU A 141 -22.14 -9.79 21.40
N ASN A 142 -20.81 -9.93 21.48
CA ASN A 142 -20.17 -10.67 22.57
C ASN A 142 -20.38 -9.97 23.93
N SER A 143 -20.27 -8.64 24.00
CA SER A 143 -20.53 -7.88 25.25
C SER A 143 -21.98 -7.95 25.71
N THR A 144 -22.93 -7.98 24.77
CA THR A 144 -24.36 -8.14 25.06
C THR A 144 -24.66 -9.54 25.60
N LEU A 145 -23.99 -10.57 25.05
CA LEU A 145 -24.12 -11.95 25.53
C LEU A 145 -23.48 -12.17 26.90
N GLU A 146 -22.40 -11.45 27.22
CA GLU A 146 -21.75 -11.50 28.55
C GLU A 146 -22.59 -10.81 29.63
N SER A 147 -23.28 -9.72 29.29
CA SER A 147 -24.18 -9.02 30.21
C SER A 147 -25.53 -9.72 30.43
N THR A 148 -25.92 -10.63 29.54
CA THR A 148 -27.17 -11.39 29.66
C THR A 148 -27.01 -12.60 30.58
N LYS A 149 -27.66 -12.58 31.75
CA LYS A 149 -27.54 -13.61 32.81
C LYS A 149 -28.10 -15.00 32.47
N GLU A 150 -28.87 -15.15 31.40
CA GLU A 150 -29.65 -16.37 31.11
C GLU A 150 -29.06 -17.27 30.00
N VAL A 151 -27.94 -16.89 29.39
CA VAL A 151 -27.37 -17.66 28.28
C VAL A 151 -26.47 -18.79 28.80
N PRO A 152 -26.67 -20.06 28.39
CA PRO A 152 -25.77 -21.15 28.74
C PRO A 152 -24.34 -20.89 28.26
N CYS A 153 -23.34 -21.20 29.09
CA CYS A 153 -21.92 -21.00 28.78
C CYS A 153 -21.46 -21.68 27.48
N SER A 154 -22.10 -22.80 27.09
CA SER A 154 -21.83 -23.47 25.81
C SER A 154 -22.21 -22.62 24.60
N VAL A 155 -23.33 -21.90 24.67
CA VAL A 155 -23.82 -21.01 23.62
C VAL A 155 -22.92 -19.78 23.52
N GLN A 156 -22.56 -19.16 24.66
CA GLN A 156 -21.63 -18.03 24.68
C GLN A 156 -20.28 -18.39 24.04
N ARG A 157 -19.67 -19.51 24.45
CA ARG A 157 -18.39 -19.99 23.87
C ARG A 157 -18.50 -20.30 22.38
N TYR A 158 -19.64 -20.82 21.93
CA TYR A 158 -19.87 -21.08 20.52
C TYR A 158 -19.97 -19.78 19.72
N THR A 159 -20.72 -18.80 20.22
CA THR A 159 -20.85 -17.49 19.57
C THR A 159 -19.52 -16.73 19.53
N GLU A 160 -18.74 -16.77 20.60
CA GLU A 160 -17.38 -16.19 20.62
C GLU A 160 -16.47 -16.84 19.58
N ARG A 161 -16.54 -18.17 19.43
CA ARG A 161 -15.80 -18.87 18.38
C ARG A 161 -16.30 -18.51 16.99
N MET A 162 -17.62 -18.35 16.83
CA MET A 162 -18.24 -18.02 15.54
C MET A 162 -17.86 -16.61 15.08
N THR A 163 -17.89 -15.62 15.97
CA THR A 163 -17.49 -14.24 15.68
C THR A 163 -16.01 -14.16 15.28
N ARG A 164 -15.12 -14.83 16.03
CA ARG A 164 -13.69 -14.97 15.66
C ARG A 164 -13.49 -15.68 14.32
N PHE A 165 -14.25 -16.73 14.06
CA PHE A 165 -14.20 -17.44 12.78
C PHE A 165 -14.62 -16.53 11.62
N ALA A 166 -15.69 -15.75 11.79
CA ALA A 166 -16.16 -14.79 10.79
C ALA A 166 -15.11 -13.71 10.51
N GLU A 167 -14.46 -13.16 11.54
CA GLU A 167 -13.35 -12.21 11.38
C GLU A 167 -12.16 -12.81 10.62
N SER A 168 -11.76 -14.03 10.97
CA SER A 168 -10.69 -14.75 10.28
C SER A 168 -11.04 -14.92 8.79
N LYS A 169 -12.23 -15.42 8.49
CA LYS A 169 -12.70 -15.63 7.12
C LYS A 169 -12.83 -14.33 6.34
N HIS A 170 -13.26 -13.25 6.99
CA HIS A 170 -13.30 -11.94 6.39
C HIS A 170 -11.90 -11.45 6.01
N SER A 171 -10.93 -11.56 6.92
CA SER A 171 -9.53 -11.17 6.65
C SER A 171 -8.89 -11.99 5.52
N GLU A 172 -9.17 -13.29 5.47
CA GLU A 172 -8.78 -14.18 4.38
C GLU A 172 -9.41 -13.72 3.06
N ASN A 173 -10.72 -13.42 3.04
CA ASN A 173 -11.44 -12.98 1.84
C ASN A 173 -10.89 -11.66 1.29
N VAL A 174 -10.68 -10.66 2.14
CA VAL A 174 -10.09 -9.37 1.76
C VAL A 174 -8.70 -9.58 1.16
N THR A 175 -7.88 -10.42 1.80
CA THR A 175 -6.54 -10.74 1.30
C THR A 175 -6.60 -11.45 -0.05
N SER A 176 -7.48 -12.43 -0.24
CA SER A 176 -7.65 -13.13 -1.50
C SER A 176 -8.15 -12.23 -2.62
N ARG A 177 -9.14 -11.36 -2.37
CA ARG A 177 -9.61 -10.39 -3.37
C ARG A 177 -8.49 -9.46 -3.82
N LYS A 178 -7.70 -8.96 -2.87
CA LYS A 178 -6.53 -8.11 -3.17
C LYS A 178 -5.48 -8.85 -4.01
N GLN A 179 -5.22 -10.11 -3.70
CA GLN A 179 -4.30 -10.96 -4.50
C GLN A 179 -4.81 -11.16 -5.93
N VAL A 180 -6.13 -11.37 -6.10
CA VAL A 180 -6.74 -11.49 -7.44
C VAL A 180 -6.60 -10.19 -8.23
N GLU A 181 -6.93 -9.04 -7.62
CA GLU A 181 -6.79 -7.73 -8.28
C GLU A 181 -5.33 -7.45 -8.69
N GLU A 182 -4.38 -7.80 -7.83
CA GLU A 182 -2.95 -7.67 -8.10
C GLU A 182 -2.49 -8.60 -9.23
N GLN A 183 -2.96 -9.86 -9.23
CA GLN A 183 -2.73 -10.82 -10.30
C GLN A 183 -3.27 -10.33 -11.65
N GLU A 184 -4.48 -9.80 -11.66
CA GLU A 184 -5.10 -9.23 -12.86
C GLU A 184 -4.28 -8.06 -13.40
N LYS A 185 -3.84 -7.14 -12.53
CA LYS A 185 -2.96 -6.02 -12.91
C LYS A 185 -1.64 -6.51 -13.51
N LEU A 186 -1.00 -7.51 -12.90
CA LEU A 186 0.23 -8.12 -13.41
C LEU A 186 0.01 -8.79 -14.77
N LEU A 187 -1.09 -9.54 -14.92
CA LEU A 187 -1.46 -10.15 -16.18
C LEU A 187 -1.74 -9.10 -17.25
N ASP A 188 -2.41 -8.00 -16.92
CA ASP A 188 -2.66 -6.90 -17.84
C ASP A 188 -1.36 -6.18 -18.22
N MET A 189 -0.42 -5.99 -17.29
CA MET A 189 0.93 -5.51 -17.60
C MET A 189 1.69 -6.46 -18.52
N ARG A 190 1.62 -7.78 -18.29
CA ARG A 190 2.26 -8.81 -19.13
C ARG A 190 1.62 -8.90 -20.51
N LYS A 191 0.29 -8.82 -20.59
CA LYS A 191 -0.49 -8.80 -21.85
C LYS A 191 -0.22 -7.51 -22.63
N ALA A 192 -0.16 -6.38 -21.94
CA ALA A 192 0.29 -5.10 -22.48
C ALA A 192 1.82 -5.08 -22.57
N ARG A 193 2.42 -5.96 -23.38
CA ARG A 193 3.84 -5.84 -23.76
C ARG A 193 4.07 -4.43 -24.29
N LYS A 194 4.69 -3.53 -23.50
CA LYS A 194 4.83 -2.10 -23.81
C LYS A 194 5.95 -1.77 -24.81
N LYS A 195 6.73 -2.76 -25.27
CA LYS A 195 7.66 -2.60 -26.41
C LYS A 195 7.62 -3.78 -27.39
N GLY A 196 7.70 -3.49 -28.69
CA GLY A 196 7.89 -4.47 -29.76
C GLY A 196 6.71 -4.68 -30.71
N LYS A 197 6.85 -5.68 -31.57
CA LYS A 197 5.96 -6.00 -32.71
C LYS A 197 4.47 -6.16 -32.33
N ARG A 198 4.19 -6.71 -31.15
CA ARG A 198 2.80 -6.96 -30.68
C ARG A 198 1.99 -5.69 -30.38
N ILE A 199 2.64 -4.56 -30.10
CA ILE A 199 1.93 -3.28 -29.89
C ILE A 199 1.48 -2.69 -31.22
N ALA A 200 2.35 -2.76 -32.23
CA ALA A 200 2.02 -2.28 -33.58
C ALA A 200 0.81 -3.01 -34.17
N LEU A 201 0.55 -4.24 -33.71
CA LEU A 201 -0.57 -5.08 -34.12
C LEU A 201 -1.83 -4.87 -33.26
N LYS A 202 -1.73 -4.30 -32.05
CA LYS A 202 -2.90 -4.14 -31.17
C LYS A 202 -3.79 -3.00 -31.71
N GLY A 203 -4.98 -3.35 -32.20
CA GLY A 203 -5.94 -2.41 -32.80
C GLY A 203 -5.89 -2.33 -34.34
N ARG A 204 -4.96 -3.04 -35.00
CA ARG A 204 -4.94 -3.22 -36.45
C ARG A 204 -5.55 -4.58 -36.78
N PHE A 205 -6.67 -4.60 -37.50
CA PHE A 205 -7.15 -5.85 -38.10
C PHE A 205 -6.22 -6.18 -39.27
N VAL A 206 -5.55 -7.33 -39.17
CA VAL A 206 -4.60 -7.80 -40.17
C VAL A 206 -5.13 -9.12 -40.70
N PHE A 207 -5.38 -9.18 -42.01
CA PHE A 207 -6.01 -10.32 -42.66
C PHE A 207 -4.99 -11.22 -43.38
N SER A 208 -3.79 -10.70 -43.65
CA SER A 208 -2.74 -11.40 -44.42
C SER A 208 -1.43 -11.55 -43.64
N THR A 209 -0.70 -12.64 -43.93
CA THR A 209 0.63 -12.93 -43.35
C THR A 209 1.69 -11.91 -43.76
N GLU A 210 1.57 -11.31 -44.94
CA GLU A 210 2.51 -10.31 -45.45
C GLU A 210 2.41 -8.99 -44.66
N GLU A 211 1.19 -8.56 -44.34
CA GLU A 211 0.92 -7.37 -43.53
C GLU A 211 1.47 -7.51 -42.09
N VAL A 212 1.53 -8.74 -41.56
CA VAL A 212 2.15 -9.05 -40.26
C VAL A 212 3.68 -8.89 -40.33
N LEU A 213 4.31 -9.31 -41.43
CA LEU A 213 5.75 -9.21 -41.62
C LEU A 213 6.21 -7.76 -41.80
N GLU A 214 5.45 -6.95 -42.53
CA GLU A 214 5.77 -5.54 -42.77
C GLU A 214 5.68 -4.71 -41.48
N THR A 215 4.58 -4.86 -40.74
CA THR A 215 4.41 -4.22 -39.43
C THR A 215 5.46 -4.67 -38.41
N ALA A 216 5.91 -5.93 -38.49
CA ALA A 216 7.00 -6.44 -37.68
C ALA A 216 8.36 -5.80 -38.01
N LYS A 217 8.68 -5.58 -39.31
CA LYS A 217 9.92 -4.93 -39.76
C LYS A 217 9.97 -3.47 -39.34
N GLU A 218 8.87 -2.73 -39.47
CA GLU A 218 8.79 -1.34 -39.01
C GLU A 218 9.03 -1.20 -37.50
N ALA A 219 8.48 -2.12 -36.71
CA ALA A 219 8.67 -2.12 -35.26
C ALA A 219 10.15 -2.37 -34.88
N GLU A 220 10.88 -3.18 -35.65
CA GLU A 220 12.33 -3.41 -35.45
C GLU A 220 13.15 -2.17 -35.83
N ALA A 221 12.84 -1.50 -36.94
CA ALA A 221 13.51 -0.28 -37.36
C ALA A 221 13.34 0.86 -36.34
N LYS A 222 12.14 0.98 -35.75
CA LYS A 222 11.84 1.95 -34.68
C LYS A 222 12.56 1.65 -33.35
N LEU A 223 12.99 0.39 -33.15
CA LEU A 223 13.78 -0.02 -31.97
C LEU A 223 15.29 0.14 -32.20
N SER A 224 15.79 -0.09 -33.43
CA SER A 224 17.23 0.03 -33.74
C SER A 224 17.72 1.48 -33.73
N SER A 225 16.85 2.44 -34.10
CA SER A 225 17.16 3.87 -34.08
C SER A 225 17.31 4.47 -32.68
N LYS A 226 16.86 3.77 -31.61
CA LYS A 226 16.94 4.22 -30.21
C LYS A 226 18.15 3.70 -29.43
N LYS A 227 19.12 3.04 -30.07
CA LYS A 227 20.34 2.58 -29.38
C LYS A 227 21.15 3.80 -28.89
N PRO A 228 21.44 3.94 -27.58
CA PRO A 228 22.36 4.97 -27.13
C PRO A 228 23.76 4.66 -27.67
N ARG A 229 24.34 5.62 -28.38
CA ARG A 229 25.76 5.59 -28.75
C ARG A 229 26.58 5.86 -27.50
N GLY A 230 27.51 4.97 -27.20
CA GLY A 230 28.62 5.19 -26.27
C GLY A 230 28.86 3.98 -25.37
N ARG A 231 30.09 3.56 -25.14
CA ARG A 231 31.33 4.37 -25.09
C ARG A 231 32.57 3.57 -25.56
N PRO A 232 33.70 4.27 -25.81
CA PRO A 232 34.90 3.78 -26.52
C PRO A 232 35.70 2.75 -25.74
#